data_AF-A0A956KSB4-F1
#
_entry.id   AF-A0A956KSB4-F1
#
_cell.length_a   1.000
_cell.length_b   1.000
_cell.length_c   1.000
_cell.angle_alpha   90.00
_cell.angle_beta   90.00
_cell.angle_gamma   90.00
#
_symmetry.space_group_name_H-M   'P 1'
#
loop_
_entity.id
_entity.type
_entity.pdbx_description
1 polymer ?
#
loop_
_entity_poly.entity_id
_entity_poly.type
_entity_poly.pdbx_seq_one_letter_code
_entity_poly.pdbx_strand_id
1 'polypeptide(L)'
;MTQLVITQGDPAGVGPELLLRVADAGLLGPVDRVVAGRGTLRALAEALDQPWATRGLEIIEPLLEPGPDELGQFAALEIGVDRVLMALEAEPGNTPGLVTAPIDKAVASAEGLRHPGHTEYLAERAGVEDFTMLMAGSVIRV
;
A
#
# COMPACT_ATOMS: atom_id res chain seq x y z
N MET A 1 15.98 -10.53 -2.48
CA MET A 1 15.56 -9.23 -1.93
C MET A 1 14.14 -9.40 -1.44
N THR A 2 13.80 -8.86 -0.28
CA THR A 2 12.42 -8.88 0.24
C THR A 2 11.52 -8.03 -0.67
N GLN A 3 10.44 -8.63 -1.17
CA GLN A 3 9.39 -7.89 -1.89
C GLN A 3 8.56 -7.06 -0.90
N LEU A 4 8.30 -5.81 -1.23
CA LEU A 4 7.31 -4.99 -0.54
C LEU A 4 6.04 -4.87 -1.39
N VAL A 5 4.89 -4.97 -0.74
CA VAL A 5 3.58 -4.65 -1.29
C VAL A 5 3.11 -3.38 -0.62
N ILE A 6 2.86 -2.32 -1.40
CA ILE A 6 2.51 -1.00 -0.91
C ILE A 6 1.07 -0.68 -1.29
N THR A 7 0.23 -0.31 -0.33
CA THR A 7 -1.17 0.05 -0.59
C THR A 7 -1.37 1.57 -0.51
N GLN A 8 -2.19 2.12 -1.41
CA GLN A 8 -2.37 3.57 -1.54
C GLN A 8 -3.06 4.27 -0.35
N GLY A 9 -3.69 3.53 0.57
CA GLY A 9 -4.50 4.12 1.63
C GLY A 9 -5.73 4.84 1.06
N ASP A 10 -6.15 5.94 1.69
CA ASP A 10 -7.25 6.77 1.18
C ASP A 10 -6.88 7.39 -0.18
N PRO A 11 -7.61 7.08 -1.29
CA PRO A 11 -7.35 7.68 -2.60
C PRO A 11 -7.59 9.19 -2.65
N ALA A 12 -8.36 9.76 -1.73
CA ALA A 12 -8.55 11.21 -1.58
C ALA A 12 -7.59 11.84 -0.56
N GLY A 13 -6.80 11.02 0.14
CA GLY A 13 -5.80 11.45 1.11
C GLY A 13 -4.43 11.73 0.50
N VAL A 14 -3.40 11.74 1.35
CA VAL A 14 -2.01 12.00 0.93
C VAL A 14 -1.30 10.76 0.34
N GLY A 15 -1.88 9.58 0.49
CA GLY A 15 -1.25 8.31 0.11
C GLY A 15 -0.84 8.24 -1.37
N PRO A 16 -1.71 8.56 -2.33
CA PRO A 16 -1.35 8.61 -3.75
C PRO A 16 -0.20 9.57 -4.07
N GLU A 17 -0.14 10.74 -3.44
CA GLU A 17 0.98 11.69 -3.62
C GLU A 17 2.28 11.10 -3.07
N LEU A 18 2.23 10.47 -1.89
CA LEU A 18 3.39 9.82 -1.27
C LEU A 18 3.91 8.67 -2.14
N LEU A 19 3.04 7.87 -2.75
CA LEU A 19 3.45 6.81 -3.68
C LEU A 19 4.30 7.40 -4.83
N LEU A 20 3.81 8.45 -5.49
CA LEU A 20 4.55 9.12 -6.57
C LEU A 20 5.91 9.63 -6.10
N ARG A 21 5.98 10.24 -4.91
CA ARG A 21 7.24 10.75 -4.34
C ARG A 21 8.23 9.64 -3.98
N VAL A 22 7.77 8.55 -3.37
CA VAL A 22 8.59 7.40 -2.98
C VAL A 22 9.17 6.72 -4.22
N ALA A 23 8.37 6.61 -5.28
CA ALA A 23 8.82 6.11 -6.57
C ALA A 23 9.89 7.00 -7.21
N ASP A 24 9.66 8.32 -7.31
CA ASP A 24 10.63 9.27 -7.86
C ASP A 24 11.94 9.32 -7.05
N ALA A 25 11.85 9.12 -5.73
CA ALA A 25 13.00 9.03 -4.83
C ALA A 25 13.81 7.72 -5.00
N GLY A 26 13.37 6.79 -5.86
CA GLY A 26 14.07 5.53 -6.11
C GLY A 26 14.00 4.54 -4.96
N LEU A 27 12.96 4.62 -4.13
CA LEU A 27 12.77 3.76 -2.95
C LEU A 27 11.99 2.47 -3.25
N LEU A 28 11.46 2.31 -4.47
CA LEU A 28 10.80 1.09 -4.92
C LEU A 28 11.77 0.19 -5.67
N GLY A 29 11.80 -1.08 -5.31
CA GLY A 29 12.54 -2.12 -6.00
C GLY A 29 11.77 -2.75 -7.17
N PRO A 30 12.46 -3.45 -8.08
CA PRO A 30 11.85 -4.04 -9.28
C PRO A 30 10.88 -5.19 -8.98
N VAL A 31 10.97 -5.78 -7.78
CA VAL A 31 10.09 -6.86 -7.34
C VAL A 31 8.91 -6.34 -6.53
N ASP A 32 8.89 -5.06 -6.16
CA ASP A 32 7.82 -4.50 -5.34
C ASP A 32 6.50 -4.42 -6.11
N ARG A 33 5.40 -4.28 -5.37
CA ARG A 33 4.06 -4.18 -5.93
C ARG A 33 3.32 -3.02 -5.30
N VAL A 34 2.58 -2.28 -6.11
CA VAL A 34 1.77 -1.16 -5.67
C VAL A 34 0.31 -1.47 -5.92
N VAL A 35 -0.52 -1.35 -4.89
CA VAL A 35 -1.97 -1.54 -4.97
C VAL A 35 -2.63 -0.18 -4.87
N ALA A 36 -3.02 0.34 -6.03
CA ALA A 36 -3.57 1.69 -6.17
C ALA A 36 -4.52 1.77 -7.36
N GLY A 37 -5.41 2.77 -7.34
CA GLY A 37 -6.23 3.13 -8.49
C GLY A 37 -5.36 3.77 -9.56
N ARG A 38 -5.22 3.13 -10.72
CA ARG A 38 -4.40 3.66 -11.83
C ARG A 38 -4.91 5.01 -12.32
N GLY A 39 -6.23 5.17 -12.44
CA GLY A 39 -6.88 6.42 -12.81
C GLY A 39 -6.62 7.51 -11.77
N THR A 40 -6.71 7.18 -10.47
CA THR A 40 -6.40 8.09 -9.38
C THR A 40 -4.97 8.64 -9.48
N LEU A 41 -3.97 7.77 -9.67
CA LEU A 41 -2.58 8.19 -9.78
C LEU A 41 -2.31 9.03 -11.03
N ARG A 42 -2.89 8.66 -12.18
CA ARG A 42 -2.77 9.41 -13.43
C ARG A 42 -3.36 10.81 -13.32
N ALA A 43 -4.60 10.89 -12.85
CA ALA A 43 -5.29 12.16 -12.66
C ALA A 43 -4.55 13.05 -11.66
N LEU A 44 -4.01 12.48 -10.57
CA LEU A 44 -3.22 13.24 -9.60
C LEU A 44 -1.91 13.74 -10.20
N ALA A 45 -1.16 12.90 -10.92
CA ALA A 45 0.10 13.30 -11.54
C ALA A 45 -0.11 14.42 -12.58
N GLU A 46 -1.18 14.34 -13.37
CA GLU A 46 -1.58 15.39 -14.31
C GLU A 46 -1.98 16.69 -13.58
N ALA A 47 -2.80 16.59 -12.52
CA ALA A 47 -3.24 17.76 -11.76
C ALA A 47 -2.10 18.47 -11.02
N LEU A 48 -1.11 17.71 -10.54
CA LEU A 48 0.08 18.27 -9.89
C LEU A 48 1.00 19.00 -10.88
N ASP A 49 1.09 18.51 -12.11
CA ASP A 49 1.94 19.05 -13.17
C ASP A 49 3.38 19.30 -12.70
N GLN A 50 3.97 18.29 -12.04
CA GLN A 50 5.34 18.34 -11.53
C GLN A 50 6.19 17.23 -12.15
N PRO A 51 7.46 17.52 -12.53
CA PRO A 51 8.33 16.49 -13.11
C PRO A 51 8.52 15.25 -12.23
N TRP A 52 8.54 15.42 -10.90
CA TRP A 52 8.65 14.30 -9.96
C TRP A 52 7.39 13.43 -9.93
N ALA A 53 6.21 14.00 -10.16
CA ALA A 53 4.96 13.26 -10.19
C ALA A 53 4.86 12.40 -11.45
N THR A 54 5.23 12.96 -12.61
CA THR A 54 5.29 12.22 -13.88
C THR A 54 6.26 11.04 -13.82
N ARG A 55 7.50 11.27 -13.35
CA ARG A 55 8.49 10.18 -13.19
C ARG A 55 8.05 9.14 -12.17
N GLY A 56 7.49 9.58 -11.04
CA GLY A 56 6.94 8.67 -10.03
C GLY A 56 5.86 7.76 -10.61
N LEU A 57 4.96 8.30 -11.43
CA LEU A 57 3.92 7.54 -12.12
C LEU A 57 4.53 6.53 -13.10
N GLU A 58 5.47 6.94 -13.95
CA GLU A 58 6.16 6.07 -14.92
C GLU A 58 6.84 4.87 -14.23
N ILE A 59 7.42 5.10 -13.04
CA ILE A 59 8.04 4.04 -12.23
C ILE A 59 6.99 3.12 -11.61
N ILE A 60 5.85 3.66 -11.15
CA ILE A 60 4.78 2.88 -10.52
C ILE A 60 3.98 2.05 -11.51
N GLU A 61 3.72 2.54 -12.73
CA GLU A 61 2.89 1.84 -13.71
C GLU A 61 3.21 0.34 -13.90
N PRO A 62 4.49 -0.08 -14.07
CA PRO A 62 4.82 -1.50 -14.19
C PRO A 62 4.73 -2.30 -12.87
N LEU A 63 4.66 -1.61 -11.72
CA LEU A 63 4.54 -2.23 -10.39
C LEU A 63 3.09 -2.35 -9.91
N LEU A 64 2.13 -1.71 -10.61
CA LEU A 64 0.73 -1.73 -10.23
C LEU A 64 0.13 -3.14 -10.33
N GLU A 65 -0.50 -3.59 -9.24
CA GLU A 65 -1.36 -4.76 -9.28
C GLU A 65 -2.58 -4.49 -10.19
N PRO A 66 -3.07 -5.50 -10.93
CA PRO A 66 -4.25 -5.35 -11.77
C PRO A 66 -5.48 -4.95 -10.96
N GLY A 67 -6.24 -3.98 -11.44
CA GLY A 67 -7.42 -3.49 -10.74
C GLY A 67 -8.17 -2.40 -11.52
N PRO A 68 -9.28 -1.91 -10.97
CA PRO A 68 -10.03 -0.79 -11.53
C PRO A 68 -9.21 0.52 -11.49
N ASP A 69 -9.55 1.46 -12.36
CA ASP A 69 -8.92 2.78 -12.39
C ASP A 69 -9.18 3.59 -11.11
N GLU A 70 -10.36 3.41 -10.52
CA GLU A 70 -10.73 3.91 -9.20
C GLU A 70 -10.78 2.73 -8.23
N LEU A 71 -9.92 2.74 -7.22
CA LEU A 71 -9.83 1.70 -6.20
C LEU A 71 -10.03 2.33 -4.83
N GLY A 72 -10.93 1.75 -4.03
CA GLY A 72 -11.15 2.14 -2.64
C GLY A 72 -9.97 1.75 -1.74
N GLN A 73 -9.89 2.36 -0.57
CA GLN A 73 -8.78 2.16 0.36
C GLN A 73 -8.80 0.78 1.03
N PHE A 74 -9.98 0.26 1.35
CA PHE A 74 -10.14 -1.06 1.93
C PHE A 74 -9.90 -2.15 0.88
N ALA A 75 -10.42 -1.98 -0.35
CA ALA A 75 -10.13 -2.89 -1.45
C ALA A 75 -8.63 -2.96 -1.77
N ALA A 76 -7.93 -1.81 -1.74
CA ALA A 76 -6.48 -1.78 -1.91
C ALA A 76 -5.75 -2.51 -0.78
N LEU A 77 -6.22 -2.38 0.46
CA LEU A 77 -5.69 -3.14 1.60
C LEU A 77 -5.91 -4.65 1.42
N GLU A 78 -7.11 -5.08 1.05
CA GLU A 78 -7.46 -6.50 0.84
C GLU A 78 -6.54 -7.15 -0.20
N ILE A 79 -6.43 -6.54 -1.37
CA ILE A 79 -5.56 -7.01 -2.46
C ILE A 79 -4.08 -7.03 -1.99
N GLY A 80 -3.66 -6.02 -1.23
CA GLY A 80 -2.29 -5.95 -0.70
C GLY A 80 -1.98 -7.11 0.24
N VAL A 81 -2.89 -7.44 1.16
CA VAL A 81 -2.73 -8.59 2.06
C VAL A 81 -2.74 -9.89 1.29
N ASP A 82 -3.67 -10.08 0.36
CA ASP A 82 -3.73 -11.27 -0.50
C ASP A 82 -2.40 -11.49 -1.23
N ARG A 83 -1.83 -10.41 -1.76
CA ARG A 83 -0.57 -10.45 -2.51
C ARG A 83 0.61 -10.88 -1.65
N VAL A 84 0.67 -10.43 -0.40
CA VAL A 84 1.70 -10.82 0.59
C VAL A 84 1.54 -12.29 0.97
N LEU A 85 0.32 -12.76 1.24
CA LEU A 85 0.05 -14.15 1.59
C LEU A 85 0.40 -15.09 0.42
N MET A 86 0.03 -14.74 -0.81
CA MET A 86 0.43 -15.50 -2.00
C MET A 86 1.95 -15.58 -2.17
N ALA A 87 2.67 -14.49 -1.87
CA ALA A 87 4.13 -14.46 -1.95
C ALA A 87 4.82 -15.31 -0.87
N LEU A 88 4.18 -15.48 0.29
CA LEU A 88 4.63 -16.40 1.35
C LEU A 88 4.42 -17.87 0.95
N GLU A 89 3.29 -18.19 0.32
CA GLU A 89 2.96 -19.55 -0.12
C GLU A 89 3.81 -20.02 -1.30
N ALA A 90 4.10 -19.11 -2.25
CA ALA A 90 4.80 -19.43 -3.49
C ALA A 90 6.27 -19.83 -3.28
N GLU A 91 6.94 -19.26 -2.28
CA GLU A 91 8.38 -19.50 -2.03
C GLU A 91 8.66 -19.65 -0.53
N PRO A 92 8.82 -20.89 -0.04
CA PRO A 92 9.20 -21.15 1.34
C PRO A 92 10.51 -20.44 1.70
N GLY A 93 10.48 -19.59 2.73
CA GLY A 93 11.62 -18.78 3.17
C GLY A 93 11.63 -17.35 2.63
N ASN A 94 10.71 -16.99 1.74
CA ASN A 94 10.45 -15.60 1.40
C ASN A 94 9.84 -14.85 2.59
N THR A 95 10.11 -13.55 2.70
CA THR A 95 9.66 -12.70 3.82
C THR A 95 9.08 -11.38 3.30
N PRO A 96 8.03 -11.41 2.45
CA PRO A 96 7.43 -10.22 1.88
C PRO A 96 6.88 -9.29 2.99
N GLY A 97 6.91 -7.99 2.72
CA GLY A 97 6.39 -6.97 3.63
C GLY A 97 5.17 -6.25 3.06
N LEU A 98 4.25 -5.84 3.93
CA LEU A 98 3.16 -4.92 3.59
C LEU A 98 3.49 -3.52 4.11
N VAL A 99 3.34 -2.51 3.28
CA VAL A 99 3.45 -1.09 3.65
C VAL A 99 2.12 -0.41 3.35
N THR A 100 1.45 0.12 4.36
CA THR A 100 0.14 0.76 4.18
C THR A 100 0.27 2.28 4.29
N ALA A 101 -0.28 3.00 3.33
CA ALA A 101 -0.48 4.43 3.47
C ALA A 101 -1.69 4.73 4.39
N PRO A 102 -1.82 5.96 4.90
CA PRO A 102 -2.90 6.34 5.82
C PRO A 102 -4.30 6.17 5.20
N ILE A 103 -5.28 5.82 6.05
CA ILE A 103 -6.69 5.63 5.69
C ILE A 103 -7.59 6.64 6.41
N ASP A 104 -8.75 6.94 5.84
CA ASP A 104 -9.89 7.52 6.54
C ASP A 104 -10.75 6.38 7.11
N LYS A 105 -10.92 6.37 8.44
CA LYS A 105 -11.65 5.28 9.12
C LYS A 105 -13.14 5.26 8.80
N ALA A 106 -13.77 6.42 8.59
CA ALA A 106 -15.20 6.48 8.29
C ALA A 106 -15.46 5.95 6.87
N VAL A 107 -14.61 6.34 5.91
CA VAL A 107 -14.69 5.84 4.53
C VAL A 107 -14.35 4.35 4.47
N ALA A 108 -13.27 3.91 5.11
CA ALA A 108 -12.91 2.50 5.16
C ALA A 108 -14.03 1.63 5.77
N SER A 109 -14.71 2.12 6.81
CA SER A 109 -15.87 1.44 7.39
C SER A 109 -17.05 1.37 6.42
N ALA A 110 -17.32 2.44 5.69
CA ALA A 110 -18.34 2.47 4.64
C ALA A 110 -18.00 1.54 3.45
N GLU A 111 -16.71 1.34 3.15
CA GLU A 111 -16.22 0.39 2.15
C GLU A 111 -16.25 -1.08 2.65
N GLY A 112 -16.51 -1.32 3.94
CA GLY A 112 -16.72 -2.65 4.50
C GLY A 112 -15.69 -3.10 5.53
N LEU A 113 -14.71 -2.27 5.90
CA LEU A 113 -13.79 -2.57 7.01
C LEU A 113 -14.56 -2.57 8.34
N ARG A 114 -14.76 -3.77 8.91
CA ARG A 114 -15.50 -3.94 10.18
C ARG A 114 -14.61 -3.92 11.42
N HIS A 115 -13.29 -3.92 11.24
CA HIS A 115 -12.33 -3.90 12.33
C HIS A 115 -12.07 -2.46 12.81
N PRO A 116 -11.64 -2.28 14.08
CA PRO A 116 -11.27 -0.97 14.62
C PRO A 116 -10.16 -0.24 13.83
N GLY A 117 -9.30 -1.00 13.15
CA GLY A 117 -8.27 -0.49 12.27
C GLY A 117 -7.50 -1.60 11.54
N HIS A 118 -6.39 -1.19 10.91
CA HIS A 118 -5.50 -2.09 10.16
C HIS A 118 -4.95 -3.22 11.02
N THR A 119 -4.53 -2.94 12.26
CA THR A 119 -3.82 -3.91 13.10
C THR A 119 -4.67 -5.15 13.37
N GLU A 120 -5.93 -4.96 13.79
CA GLU A 120 -6.84 -6.07 14.08
C GLU A 120 -7.22 -6.83 12.80
N TYR A 121 -7.45 -6.12 11.70
CA TYR A 121 -7.70 -6.75 10.41
C TYR A 121 -6.52 -7.63 9.97
N LEU A 122 -5.30 -7.11 10.03
CA LEU A 122 -4.10 -7.86 9.62
C LEU A 122 -3.84 -9.07 10.51
N ALA A 123 -4.08 -8.96 11.82
CA ALA A 123 -3.94 -10.07 12.75
C ALA A 123 -4.89 -11.23 12.40
N GLU A 124 -6.16 -10.92 12.13
CA GLU A 124 -7.14 -11.92 11.68
C GLU A 124 -6.72 -12.56 10.35
N ARG A 125 -6.32 -11.75 9.37
CA ARG A 125 -5.88 -12.22 8.06
C ARG A 125 -4.64 -13.11 8.13
N ALA A 126 -3.75 -12.87 9.08
CA ALA A 126 -2.55 -13.66 9.32
C ALA A 126 -2.79 -14.87 10.25
N GLY A 127 -3.98 -15.00 10.85
CA GLY A 127 -4.30 -16.07 11.79
C GLY A 127 -3.50 -15.99 13.10
N VAL A 128 -3.15 -14.78 13.56
CA VAL A 128 -2.36 -14.55 14.77
C VAL A 128 -3.19 -13.85 15.85
N GLU A 129 -3.06 -14.32 17.08
CA GLU A 129 -3.72 -13.71 18.24
C GLU A 129 -2.75 -12.85 19.08
N ASP A 130 -1.45 -13.14 19.01
CA ASP A 130 -0.40 -12.39 19.69
C ASP A 130 0.29 -11.44 18.70
N PHE A 131 -0.08 -10.17 18.79
CA PHE A 131 0.48 -9.10 17.98
C PHE A 131 0.65 -7.85 18.83
N THR A 132 1.57 -6.97 18.41
CA THR A 132 1.79 -5.70 19.09
C THR A 132 2.08 -4.59 18.09
N MET A 133 1.77 -3.37 18.48
CA MET A 133 2.14 -2.18 17.73
C MET A 133 3.52 -1.71 18.20
N LEU A 134 4.43 -1.48 17.25
CA LEU A 134 5.74 -0.92 17.51
C LEU A 134 5.92 0.36 16.70
N MET A 135 6.15 1.47 17.39
CA MET A 135 6.63 2.72 16.80
C MET A 135 8.15 2.75 16.89
N ALA A 136 8.82 2.64 15.74
CA ALA A 136 10.27 2.59 15.68
C ALA A 136 10.86 3.82 14.97
N GLY A 137 11.82 4.47 15.63
CA GLY A 137 12.70 5.47 15.05
C GLY A 137 14.18 5.09 15.23
N SER A 138 15.10 5.94 14.76
CA SER A 138 16.54 5.70 14.86
C SER A 138 17.06 5.73 16.31
N VAL A 139 16.40 6.49 17.19
CA VAL A 139 16.81 6.70 18.59
C VAL A 139 15.93 5.95 19.57
N ILE A 140 14.62 5.90 19.33
CA ILE A 140 13.63 5.35 20.26
C ILE A 140 12.74 4.33 19.56
N ARG A 141 12.36 3.28 20.29
CA ARG A 141 11.38 2.27 19.89
C ARG A 141 10.41 2.12 21.05
N VAL A 142 9.10 2.26 20.78
CA VAL A 142 8.02 2.18 21.76
C VAL A 142 6.97 1.21 21.27
#